data_AF-A0A8S2VMX3-F1
#
_entry.id   AF-A0A8S2VMX3-F1
#
_cell.length_a   1.000
_cell.length_b   1.000
_cell.length_c   1.000
_cell.angle_alpha   90.00
_cell.angle_beta   90.00
_cell.angle_gamma   90.00
#
_symmetry.space_group_name_H-M   'P 1'
#
loop_
_entity.id
_entity.type
_entity.pdbx_description
1 polymer ?
#
loop_
_entity_poly.entity_id
_entity_poly.type
_entity_poly.pdbx_seq_one_letter_code
_entity_poly.pdbx_strand_id
1 'polypeptide(L)' 'RKPYGHNQSQAAILENQTILKAKEVEFPPKPIISDGAKAFIRRCLTYNVRDRPDVNQLSDDDYLRSYPKRAATN' A
#
# COMPACT_ATOMS: atom_id res chain seq x y z
N ARG A 1 -7.66 -9.83 4.16
CA ARG A 1 -7.94 -9.79 2.71
C ARG A 1 -6.79 -9.08 2.00
N LYS A 2 -6.31 -9.57 0.85
CA LYS A 2 -5.31 -8.86 0.03
C LYS A 2 -5.98 -7.69 -0.71
N PRO A 3 -5.31 -6.53 -0.91
CA PRO A 3 -5.90 -5.41 -1.63
C PRO A 3 -6.27 -5.79 -3.07
N TYR A 4 -5.42 -6.57 -3.73
CA TYR A 4 -5.63 -7.06 -5.09
C TYR A 4 -5.49 -8.58 -5.16
N GLY A 5 -6.25 -9.24 -6.05
CA GLY A 5 -6.15 -10.68 -6.27
C GLY A 5 -6.42 -11.53 -5.03
N HIS A 6 -7.33 -11.10 -4.14
CA HIS A 6 -7.74 -11.94 -3.02
C HIS A 6 -8.42 -13.21 -3.53
N ASN A 7 -7.98 -14.37 -3.03
CA ASN A 7 -8.46 -15.70 -3.43
C ASN A 7 -8.26 -16.04 -4.93
N GLN A 8 -7.36 -15.35 -5.63
CA GLN A 8 -6.95 -15.71 -6.98
C GLN A 8 -5.61 -16.44 -6.97
N SER A 9 -5.47 -17.43 -7.85
CA SER A 9 -4.18 -18.06 -8.17
C SER A 9 -3.31 -17.11 -9.00
N GLN A 10 -2.02 -17.39 -9.11
CA GLN A 10 -1.12 -16.58 -9.95
C GLN A 10 -1.52 -16.61 -11.43
N ALA A 11 -1.95 -17.79 -11.93
CA ALA A 11 -2.48 -17.92 -13.28
C ALA A 11 -3.71 -17.03 -13.50
N ALA A 12 -4.66 -17.06 -12.56
CA ALA A 12 -5.86 -16.21 -12.63
C ALA A 12 -5.53 -14.72 -12.54
N ILE A 13 -4.52 -14.32 -11.75
CA ILE A 13 -4.07 -12.92 -11.67
C ILE A 13 -3.52 -12.44 -13.02
N LEU A 14 -2.72 -13.27 -13.69
CA LEU A 14 -2.14 -12.97 -15.00
C LEU A 14 -3.22 -12.93 -16.08
N GLU A 15 -4.04 -13.97 -16.16
CA GLU A 15 -5.11 -14.10 -17.16
C GLU A 15 -6.14 -12.96 -17.07
N ASN A 16 -6.59 -12.65 -15.86
CA ASN A 16 -7.57 -11.58 -15.65
C ASN A 16 -6.96 -10.17 -15.66
N GLN A 17 -5.63 -10.07 -15.78
CA GLN A 17 -4.88 -8.82 -15.69
C GLN A 17 -5.21 -8.05 -14.41
N THR A 18 -5.41 -8.75 -13.29
CA THR A 18 -5.96 -8.19 -12.05
C THR A 18 -5.11 -7.01 -11.55
N ILE A 19 -3.78 -7.11 -11.61
CA ILE A 19 -2.88 -6.03 -11.17
C ILE A 19 -2.92 -4.84 -12.12
N LEU A 20 -3.05 -5.06 -13.43
CA LEU A 20 -3.12 -3.97 -14.41
C LEU A 20 -4.44 -3.17 -14.31
N LYS A 21 -5.52 -3.83 -13.88
CA LYS A 21 -6.84 -3.22 -13.70
C LYS A 21 -7.02 -2.56 -12.33
N ALA A 22 -6.25 -2.97 -11.32
CA ALA A 22 -6.31 -2.44 -9.97
C ALA A 22 -5.63 -1.06 -9.87
N LYS A 23 -6.37 -0.01 -10.25
CA LYS A 23 -5.87 1.38 -10.23
C LYS A 23 -5.95 2.05 -8.86
N GLU A 24 -6.88 1.60 -8.02
CA GLU A 24 -7.14 2.18 -6.70
C GLU A 24 -7.30 1.11 -5.64
N VAL A 25 -6.87 1.42 -4.41
CA VAL A 25 -7.04 0.55 -3.24
C VAL A 25 -8.30 0.93 -2.47
N GLU A 26 -9.14 -0.07 -2.22
CA GLU A 26 -10.32 0.07 -1.39
C GLU A 26 -10.06 -0.42 0.04
N PHE A 27 -10.54 0.36 1.01
CA PHE A 27 -10.46 0.01 2.42
C PHE A 27 -11.83 -0.45 2.90
N PRO A 28 -11.95 -1.63 3.52
CA PRO A 28 -13.20 -2.04 4.15
C PRO A 28 -13.54 -1.11 5.32
N PRO A 29 -14.82 -0.98 5.68
CA PRO A 29 -15.24 -0.10 6.78
C PRO A 29 -14.75 -0.57 8.16
N LYS A 30 -14.40 -1.86 8.30
CA LYS A 30 -13.87 -2.44 9.55
C LYS A 30 -12.69 -3.37 9.25
N PRO A 31 -11.65 -3.37 10.12
CA PRO A 31 -11.46 -2.48 11.27
C PRO A 31 -11.22 -1.02 10.84
N ILE A 32 -11.52 -0.07 11.73
CA ILE A 32 -11.26 1.34 11.47
C ILE A 32 -9.75 1.56 11.48
N ILE A 33 -9.24 2.21 10.44
CA ILE A 33 -7.85 2.64 10.31
C ILE A 33 -7.83 4.16 10.15
N SER A 34 -6.77 4.80 10.67
CA SER A 34 -6.64 6.25 10.59
C SER A 34 -6.52 6.73 9.14
N ASP A 35 -6.93 7.96 8.87
CA ASP A 35 -6.85 8.51 7.52
C ASP A 35 -5.40 8.70 7.06
N GLY A 36 -4.49 8.99 7.99
CA GLY A 36 -3.04 8.99 7.73
C GLY A 36 -2.55 7.63 7.23
N ALA A 37 -3.01 6.53 7.84
CA ALA A 37 -2.65 5.18 7.41
C ALA A 37 -3.21 4.85 6.02
N LYS A 38 -4.47 5.21 5.75
CA LYS A 38 -5.09 5.03 4.41
C LYS A 38 -4.32 5.81 3.36
N ALA A 39 -3.96 7.07 3.65
CA ALA A 39 -3.22 7.93 2.75
C ALA A 39 -1.82 7.38 2.45
N PHE A 40 -1.11 6.90 3.47
CA PHE A 40 0.18 6.23 3.31
C PHE A 40 0.08 4.99 2.43
N ILE A 41 -0.88 4.09 2.69
CA ILE A 41 -1.10 2.88 1.89
C ILE A 41 -1.42 3.23 0.42
N ARG A 42 -2.23 4.29 0.17
CA ARG A 42 -2.51 4.76 -1.19
C ARG A 42 -1.24 5.20 -1.93
N ARG A 43 -0.36 5.95 -1.27
CA ARG A 43 0.94 6.37 -1.86
C ARG A 43 1.82 5.17 -2.21
N CYS A 44 1.90 4.19 -1.32
CA CYS A 44 2.67 2.96 -1.60
C CYS A 44 2.12 2.17 -2.80
N LEU A 45 0.81 2.21 -3.02
CA LEU A 45 0.11 1.48 -4.08
C LEU A 45 -0.20 2.34 -5.31
N THR A 46 0.44 3.51 -5.47
CA THR A 46 0.27 4.38 -6.65
C THR A 46 0.52 3.58 -7.93
N TYR A 47 -0.47 3.53 -8.82
CA TYR A 47 -0.43 2.68 -10.01
C TYR A 47 0.72 3.05 -10.95
N ASN A 48 0.88 4.35 -11.25
CA ASN A 48 1.94 4.84 -12.11
C ASN A 48 3.28 4.83 -11.36
N VAL A 49 4.26 4.11 -11.89
CA VAL A 49 5.60 4.01 -11.30
C VAL A 49 6.32 5.36 -11.22
N ARG A 50 6.04 6.28 -12.15
CA ARG A 50 6.66 7.62 -12.16
C ARG A 50 6.18 8.50 -11.01
N ASP A 51 4.97 8.25 -10.52
CA ASP A 51 4.34 9.01 -9.44
C ASP A 51 4.46 8.26 -8.09
N ARG A 52 4.93 7.01 -8.11
CA ARG A 52 5.08 6.20 -6.91
C ARG A 52 6.37 6.62 -6.19
N PRO A 53 6.28 7.00 -4.90
CA PRO A 53 7.46 7.36 -4.13
C PRO A 53 8.41 6.16 -3.99
N ASP A 54 9.71 6.45 -4.03
CA ASP A 54 10.74 5.46 -3.76
C ASP A 54 10.87 5.17 -2.25
N VAL A 55 11.80 4.27 -1.91
CA VAL A 55 12.02 3.83 -0.52
C VAL A 55 12.47 4.98 0.38
N ASN A 56 13.31 5.90 -0.10
CA ASN A 56 13.81 7.01 0.71
C ASN A 56 12.69 8.02 0.97
N GLN A 57 11.92 8.36 -0.06
CA GLN A 57 10.76 9.23 0.05
C GLN A 57 9.72 8.66 1.02
N LEU A 58 9.44 7.35 0.95
CA LEU A 58 8.52 6.69 1.89
C LEU A 58 9.07 6.64 3.32
N SER A 59 10.38 6.48 3.51
CA SER A 59 10.99 6.48 4.84
C SER A 59 10.86 7.82 5.57
N ASP A 60 10.71 8.89 4.79
CA ASP A 60 10.53 10.26 5.24
C ASP A 60 9.05 10.68 5.33
N ASP A 61 8.12 9.78 5.05
CA ASP A 61 6.68 10.06 5.12
C ASP A 61 6.24 10.41 6.54
N ASP A 62 5.39 11.44 6.67
CA ASP A 62 4.87 11.91 7.95
C ASP A 62 4.19 10.80 8.76
N TYR A 63 3.53 9.85 8.09
CA TYR A 63 2.89 8.72 8.75
C TYR A 63 3.91 7.85 9.50
N LEU A 64 5.11 7.67 8.95
CA LEU A 64 6.18 6.89 9.59
C LEU A 64 6.96 7.73 10.61
N ARG A 65 7.21 9.01 10.32
CA ARG A 65 7.91 9.92 11.25
C ARG A 65 7.16 10.17 12.55
N SER A 66 5.83 10.08 12.52
CA SER A 66 4.97 10.26 13.69
C SER A 66 5.08 9.13 14.73
N TYR A 67 5.68 7.99 14.37
CA TYR A 67 5.96 6.91 15.31
C TYR A 67 7.43 6.94 15.75
N PRO A 68 7.72 6.86 17.06
CA PRO A 68 9.10 6.83 17.53
C PRO A 68 9.81 5.65 16.86
N LYS A 69 10.87 5.95 16.10
CA LYS A 69 11.75 4.92 15.53
C LYS A 69 12.14 4.00 16.68
N ARG A 70 11.84 2.70 16.57
CA ARG A 70 12.41 1.72 17.50
C ARG A 70 13.91 1.90 17.45
N ALA A 71 14.51 2.37 18.54
CA ALA A 71 15.96 2.47 18.64
C ALA A 71 16.50 1.08 18.34
N ALA A 72 17.38 0.98 17.35
CA ALA A 72 18.12 -0.24 17.11
C ALA A 72 18.93 -0.52 18.38
N THR A 73 18.55 -1.54 19.15
CA THR A 73 19.43 -2.13 20.15
C THR A 73 20.56 -2.78 19.39
N ASN A 74 21.76 -2.19 19.48
CA ASN A 74 23.02 -2.83 19.10
C ASN A 74 23.30 -4.03 19.99
#